data_AF-X1UZM9-F1
#
_entry.id   AF-X1UZM9-F1
#
_cell.length_a   1.000
_cell.length_b   1.000
_cell.length_c   1.000
_cell.angle_alpha   90.00
_cell.angle_beta   90.00
_cell.angle_gamma   90.00
#
_symmetry.space_group_name_H-M   'P 1'
#
loop_
_entity.id
_entity.type
_entity.pdbx_description
1 polymer ?
#
loop_
_entity_poly.entity_id
_entity_poly.type
_entity_poly.pdbx_seq_one_letter_code
_entity_poly.pdbx_strand_id
1 'polypeptide(L)'
;MAESDESKSKVVSVETVSFIDLCKEFGTPRYVKVDVEGCEIMVAKQLFSLDEKPPFVSFETSKRLYAGIFAWLYVAGYKKFQLVNQLNNLDRKTEENQTLVEGKKIDYQFTKFSSGFFGNDLPNNKWLSYEEALTRYLKYKELKTIDNLELALGWLDVHASL
;
A
#
# COMPACT_ATOMS: atom_id res chain seq x y z
N MET A 1 17.10 -1.88 -6.74
CA MET A 1 17.31 -1.65 -8.19
C MET A 1 16.02 -1.08 -8.70
N ALA A 2 16.02 0.17 -9.18
CA ALA A 2 14.85 0.78 -9.79
C ALA A 2 14.34 -0.12 -10.92
N GLU A 3 13.02 -0.28 -11.04
CA GLU A 3 12.41 -1.01 -12.14
C GLU A 3 12.60 -0.20 -13.44
N SER A 4 13.79 -0.30 -14.07
CA SER A 4 14.16 0.61 -15.16
C SER A 4 13.47 0.26 -16.48
N ASP A 5 12.81 1.25 -17.05
CA ASP A 5 12.40 1.42 -18.45
C ASP A 5 13.59 1.70 -19.41
N GLU A 6 14.77 1.14 -19.11
CA GLU A 6 16.04 1.41 -19.80
C GLU A 6 16.53 2.87 -19.73
N SER A 7 15.89 3.73 -18.91
CA SER A 7 16.36 5.10 -18.70
C SER A 7 17.74 5.14 -18.03
N LYS A 8 18.55 6.14 -18.43
CA LYS A 8 19.87 6.37 -17.85
C LYS A 8 19.71 6.74 -16.38
N SER A 9 20.33 5.97 -15.49
CA SER A 9 20.39 6.24 -14.06
C SER A 9 21.84 6.34 -13.58
N LYS A 10 22.03 7.02 -12.45
CA LYS A 10 23.32 7.11 -11.75
C LYS A 10 23.12 6.66 -10.30
N VAL A 11 24.05 5.86 -9.80
CA VAL A 11 24.06 5.46 -8.39
C VAL A 11 24.44 6.66 -7.53
N VAL A 12 23.61 6.94 -6.52
CA VAL A 12 23.88 7.93 -5.47
C VAL A 12 23.81 7.20 -4.13
N SER A 13 24.81 7.40 -3.29
CA SER A 13 24.78 6.93 -1.91
C SER A 13 24.14 8.01 -1.04
N VAL A 14 23.18 7.60 -0.22
CA VAL A 14 22.47 8.47 0.72
C VAL A 14 22.48 7.79 2.10
N GLU A 15 22.40 8.59 3.16
CA GLU A 15 22.17 8.05 4.49
C GLU A 15 20.76 7.47 4.58
N THR A 16 20.61 6.37 5.32
CA THR A 16 19.36 5.64 5.47
C THR A 16 19.07 5.35 6.93
N VAL A 17 17.79 5.33 7.31
CA VAL A 17 17.32 4.94 8.64
C VAL A 17 16.38 3.74 8.52
N SER A 18 16.34 2.87 9.53
CA SER A 18 15.39 1.75 9.55
C SER A 18 14.00 2.21 9.99
N PHE A 19 12.97 1.50 9.55
CA PHE A 19 11.60 1.77 9.99
C PHE A 19 11.42 1.51 11.49
N ILE A 20 12.15 0.52 12.04
CA ILE A 20 12.17 0.26 13.49
C ILE A 20 12.73 1.47 14.25
N ASP A 21 13.83 2.06 13.79
CA ASP A 21 14.44 3.20 14.46
C ASP A 21 13.55 4.44 14.38
N LEU A 22 12.87 4.67 13.25
CA LEU A 22 11.83 5.70 13.14
C LEU A 22 10.70 5.49 14.16
N CYS A 23 10.22 4.26 14.34
CA CYS A 23 9.17 3.99 15.33
C CYS A 23 9.67 4.15 16.78
N LYS A 24 10.93 3.82 17.06
CA LYS A 24 11.53 4.03 18.39
C LYS A 24 11.68 5.52 18.73
N GLU A 25 12.05 6.32 17.75
CA GLU A 25 12.29 7.76 17.93
C GLU A 25 10.98 8.55 18.03
N PHE A 26 10.00 8.26 17.15
CA PHE A 26 8.79 9.06 17.00
C PHE A 26 7.51 8.38 17.49
N GLY A 27 7.60 7.13 17.95
CA GLY A 27 6.45 6.30 18.30
C GLY A 27 5.81 5.61 17.09
N THR A 28 4.84 4.72 17.37
CA THR A 28 4.13 3.97 16.35
C THR A 28 3.12 4.86 15.61
N PRO A 29 3.25 5.06 14.28
CA PRO A 29 2.32 5.91 13.53
C PRO A 29 0.95 5.26 13.37
N ARG A 30 -0.10 6.09 13.23
CA ARG A 30 -1.47 5.65 12.95
C ARG A 30 -1.59 4.94 11.59
N TYR A 31 -0.87 5.43 10.60
CA TYR A 31 -0.89 4.93 9.23
C TYR A 31 0.52 5.02 8.63
N VAL A 32 0.92 4.00 7.87
CA VAL A 32 2.18 4.00 7.10
C VAL A 32 1.89 3.74 5.63
N LYS A 33 2.31 4.65 4.76
CA LYS A 33 2.40 4.41 3.33
C LYS A 33 3.83 4.02 2.98
N VAL A 34 3.99 2.88 2.34
CA VAL A 34 5.26 2.34 1.86
C VAL A 34 5.23 2.38 0.35
N ASP A 35 6.11 3.21 -0.19
CA ASP A 35 6.25 3.54 -1.60
C ASP A 35 7.73 3.88 -1.81
N VAL A 36 8.57 2.82 -1.74
CA VAL A 36 10.02 2.95 -1.60
C VAL A 36 10.68 1.95 -2.55
N GLU A 37 10.40 2.14 -3.84
CA GLU A 37 11.00 1.50 -5.02
C GLU A 37 12.02 0.36 -4.74
N GLY A 38 11.49 -0.82 -4.40
CA GLY A 38 12.27 -2.06 -4.23
C GLY A 38 12.68 -2.39 -2.79
N CYS A 39 12.25 -1.58 -1.82
CA CYS A 39 12.52 -1.76 -0.39
C CYS A 39 11.26 -2.15 0.41
N GLU A 40 10.11 -2.32 -0.24
CA GLU A 40 8.82 -2.64 0.39
C GLU A 40 8.92 -3.86 1.31
N ILE A 41 9.52 -4.95 0.81
CA ILE A 41 9.63 -6.20 1.57
C ILE A 41 10.50 -6.03 2.83
N MET A 42 11.44 -5.07 2.84
CA MET A 42 12.25 -4.79 4.03
C MET A 42 11.43 -4.10 5.11
N VAL A 43 10.54 -3.18 4.73
CA VAL A 43 9.60 -2.56 5.68
C VAL A 43 8.58 -3.59 6.19
N ALA A 44 8.05 -4.44 5.30
CA ALA A 44 7.10 -5.49 5.68
C ALA A 44 7.69 -6.47 6.71
N LYS A 45 8.97 -6.85 6.56
CA LYS A 45 9.72 -7.65 7.54
C LYS A 45 9.89 -6.93 8.87
N GLN A 46 10.18 -5.63 8.85
CA GLN A 46 10.38 -4.84 10.06
C GLN A 46 9.09 -4.69 10.87
N LEU A 47 7.92 -4.62 10.22
CA LEU A 47 6.62 -4.62 10.89
C LEU A 47 6.42 -5.84 11.81
N PHE A 48 6.90 -7.02 11.40
CA PHE A 48 6.82 -8.23 12.22
C PHE A 48 7.59 -8.10 13.53
N SER A 49 8.74 -7.41 13.51
CA SER A 49 9.64 -7.24 14.65
C SER A 49 9.22 -6.10 15.61
N LEU A 50 8.20 -5.32 15.28
CA LEU A 50 7.72 -4.26 16.15
C LEU A 50 6.77 -4.82 17.23
N ASP A 51 6.94 -4.39 18.48
CA ASP A 51 6.02 -4.73 19.56
C ASP A 51 4.65 -4.07 19.30
N GLU A 52 4.65 -2.75 19.13
CA GLU A 52 3.49 -1.96 18.71
C GLU A 52 3.53 -1.70 17.20
N LYS A 53 2.43 -2.00 16.50
CA LYS A 53 2.35 -1.93 15.04
C LYS A 53 1.38 -0.85 14.60
N PRO A 54 1.64 -0.17 13.46
CA PRO A 54 0.67 0.74 12.87
C PRO A 54 -0.66 0.01 12.62
N PRO A 55 -1.81 0.53 13.09
CA PRO A 55 -3.11 -0.11 12.85
C PRO A 55 -3.46 -0.26 11.37
N PHE A 56 -2.87 0.60 10.52
CA PHE A 56 -3.05 0.60 9.09
C PHE A 56 -1.73 0.79 8.37
N VAL A 57 -1.55 0.02 7.30
CA VAL A 57 -0.42 0.18 6.38
C VAL A 57 -0.92 0.09 4.94
N SER A 58 -0.19 0.72 4.02
CA SER A 58 -0.40 0.60 2.57
C SER A 58 0.94 0.40 1.91
N PHE A 59 1.03 -0.61 1.04
CA PHE A 59 2.22 -0.91 0.27
C PHE A 59 1.91 -0.77 -1.20
N GLU A 60 2.72 -0.02 -1.92
CA GLU A 60 2.81 -0.18 -3.37
C GLU A 60 3.29 -1.61 -3.66
N THR A 61 2.59 -2.32 -4.53
CA THR A 61 2.94 -3.71 -4.81
C THR A 61 3.97 -3.78 -5.94
N SER A 62 5.22 -4.14 -5.59
CA SER A 62 6.27 -4.34 -6.60
C SER A 62 5.92 -5.46 -7.58
N LYS A 63 6.45 -5.41 -8.81
CA LYS A 63 6.08 -6.37 -9.86
C LYS A 63 6.46 -7.82 -9.54
N ARG A 64 7.50 -8.03 -8.72
CA ARG A 64 8.13 -9.35 -8.50
C ARG A 64 7.97 -9.92 -7.09
N LEU A 65 7.87 -9.08 -6.06
CA LEU A 65 7.96 -9.53 -4.65
C LEU A 65 6.65 -9.38 -3.87
N TYR A 66 5.53 -9.14 -4.57
CA TYR A 66 4.22 -8.93 -3.95
C TYR A 66 3.82 -10.04 -2.96
N ALA A 67 4.02 -11.32 -3.30
CA ALA A 67 3.63 -12.43 -2.42
C ALA A 67 4.35 -12.36 -1.06
N GLY A 68 5.60 -11.91 -1.06
CA GLY A 68 6.37 -11.66 0.15
C GLY A 68 5.75 -10.54 1.00
N ILE A 69 5.26 -9.46 0.39
CA ILE A 69 4.57 -8.37 1.10
C ILE A 69 3.33 -8.91 1.81
N PHE A 70 2.45 -9.62 1.10
CA PHE A 70 1.24 -10.21 1.69
C PHE A 70 1.59 -11.15 2.86
N ALA A 71 2.55 -12.05 2.66
CA ALA A 71 2.96 -13.00 3.69
C ALA A 71 3.51 -12.30 4.94
N TRP A 72 4.41 -11.33 4.77
CA TRP A 72 4.99 -10.58 5.89
C TRP A 72 3.96 -9.77 6.64
N LEU A 73 3.01 -9.14 5.95
CA LEU A 73 1.89 -8.45 6.59
C LEU A 73 1.02 -9.43 7.41
N TYR A 74 0.70 -10.59 6.84
CA TYR A 74 -0.13 -11.57 7.55
C TYR A 74 0.54 -12.10 8.82
N VAL A 75 1.84 -12.45 8.76
CA VAL A 75 2.59 -12.93 9.93
C VAL A 75 2.89 -11.81 10.93
N ALA A 76 2.98 -10.56 10.48
CA ALA A 76 3.04 -9.38 11.37
C ALA A 76 1.70 -9.12 12.09
N GLY A 77 0.63 -9.85 11.76
CA GLY A 77 -0.64 -9.81 12.49
C GLY A 77 -1.76 -9.09 11.75
N TYR A 78 -1.52 -8.52 10.57
CA TYR A 78 -2.57 -7.89 9.78
C TYR A 78 -3.56 -8.93 9.23
N LYS A 79 -4.86 -8.75 9.50
CA LYS A 79 -5.91 -9.72 9.14
C LYS A 79 -6.88 -9.24 8.08
N LYS A 80 -6.99 -7.93 7.88
CA LYS A 80 -7.89 -7.34 6.89
C LYS A 80 -7.08 -6.66 5.80
N PHE A 81 -7.45 -6.90 4.54
CA PHE A 81 -6.74 -6.38 3.39
C PHE A 81 -7.70 -5.69 2.42
N GLN A 82 -7.25 -4.63 1.76
CA GLN A 82 -8.01 -3.97 0.70
C GLN A 82 -7.09 -3.68 -0.48
N LEU A 83 -7.52 -4.07 -1.68
CA LEU A 83 -6.82 -3.78 -2.92
C LEU A 83 -7.35 -2.49 -3.52
N VAL A 84 -6.46 -1.51 -3.73
CA VAL A 84 -6.84 -0.15 -4.08
C VAL A 84 -6.19 0.22 -5.41
N ASN A 85 -6.99 0.34 -6.47
CA ASN A 85 -6.48 0.83 -7.76
C ASN A 85 -6.28 2.34 -7.71
N GLN A 86 -5.03 2.79 -7.81
CA GLN A 86 -4.69 4.21 -7.72
C GLN A 86 -5.20 5.01 -8.93
N LEU A 87 -5.38 4.38 -10.10
CA LEU A 87 -5.92 5.07 -11.28
C LEU A 87 -7.31 5.67 -11.01
N ASN A 88 -8.09 4.98 -10.17
CA ASN A 88 -9.45 5.40 -9.82
C ASN A 88 -9.48 6.54 -8.79
N ASN A 89 -8.33 7.01 -8.29
CA ASN A 89 -8.31 8.07 -7.26
C ASN A 89 -8.87 9.39 -7.78
N LEU A 90 -8.68 9.71 -9.08
CA LEU A 90 -9.24 10.91 -9.69
C LEU A 90 -10.78 10.99 -9.56
N ASP A 91 -11.45 9.84 -9.64
CA ASP A 91 -12.92 9.76 -9.56
C ASP A 91 -13.44 9.60 -8.13
N ARG A 92 -12.54 9.39 -7.17
CA ARG A 92 -12.91 9.33 -5.74
C ARG A 92 -13.19 10.73 -5.26
N LYS A 93 -14.44 10.95 -4.89
CA LYS A 93 -14.88 12.11 -4.13
C LYS A 93 -15.01 11.70 -2.68
N THR A 94 -14.71 12.60 -1.76
CA THR A 94 -15.24 12.51 -0.40
C THR A 94 -16.75 12.53 -0.51
N GLU A 95 -17.41 11.37 -0.41
CA GLU A 95 -18.87 11.34 -0.43
C GLU A 95 -19.41 12.16 0.75
N GLU A 96 -20.60 12.74 0.60
CA GLU A 96 -21.26 13.46 1.71
C GLU A 96 -21.42 12.56 2.95
N ASN A 97 -21.56 11.25 2.74
CA ASN A 97 -21.74 10.22 3.77
C ASN A 97 -20.45 9.47 4.12
N GLN A 98 -19.32 9.76 3.46
CA GLN A 98 -18.03 9.24 3.92
C GLN A 98 -17.69 10.03 5.18
N THR A 99 -18.00 9.43 6.33
CA THR A 99 -17.50 9.95 7.60
C THR A 99 -15.98 9.88 7.45
N LEU A 100 -15.32 11.03 7.35
CA LEU A 100 -13.86 11.09 7.44
C LEU A 100 -13.54 10.76 8.89
N VAL A 101 -13.34 9.47 9.14
CA VAL A 101 -13.05 8.93 10.47
C VAL A 101 -11.58 9.24 10.81
N GLU A 102 -10.73 9.35 9.80
CA GLU A 102 -9.33 9.77 9.97
C GLU A 102 -9.21 11.30 9.93
N GLY A 103 -9.29 11.94 11.10
CA GLY A 103 -8.95 13.35 11.27
C GLY A 103 -10.06 14.32 10.87
N LYS A 104 -9.74 15.30 10.02
CA LYS A 104 -10.64 16.41 9.66
C LYS A 104 -11.08 16.31 8.21
N LYS A 105 -12.31 16.74 7.94
CA LYS A 105 -12.78 16.91 6.56
C LYS A 105 -11.96 17.98 5.85
N ILE A 106 -11.39 17.59 4.71
CA ILE A 106 -10.67 18.49 3.81
C ILE A 106 -11.42 18.45 2.47
N ASP A 107 -11.72 19.64 1.94
CA ASP A 107 -12.20 19.77 0.57
C ASP A 107 -11.00 19.60 -0.38
N TYR A 108 -10.78 18.36 -0.82
CA TYR A 108 -9.65 17.99 -1.67
C TYR A 108 -10.08 17.04 -2.78
N GLN A 109 -9.72 17.39 -4.01
CA GLN A 109 -9.89 16.54 -5.17
C GLN A 109 -8.59 15.79 -5.43
N PHE A 110 -8.62 14.46 -5.31
CA PHE A 110 -7.47 13.63 -5.61
C PHE A 110 -7.05 13.78 -7.07
N THR A 111 -5.74 13.71 -7.29
CA THR A 111 -5.13 13.69 -8.62
C THR A 111 -4.69 12.26 -8.97
N LYS A 112 -4.27 12.05 -10.22
CA LYS A 112 -3.68 10.77 -10.65
C LYS A 112 -2.37 10.39 -9.92
N PHE A 113 -1.79 11.31 -9.15
CA PHE A 113 -0.58 11.10 -8.36
C PHE A 113 -0.86 10.97 -6.86
N SER A 114 -2.14 10.99 -6.46
CA SER A 114 -2.53 10.85 -5.06
C SER A 114 -2.67 9.37 -4.70
N SER A 115 -2.30 8.98 -3.47
CA SER A 115 -2.55 7.62 -2.95
C SER A 115 -4.03 7.37 -2.61
N GLY A 116 -4.83 8.43 -2.43
CA GLY A 116 -6.26 8.35 -2.14
C GLY A 116 -6.56 8.27 -0.64
N PHE A 117 -7.75 7.74 -0.30
CA PHE A 117 -8.16 7.50 1.09
C PHE A 117 -7.26 6.48 1.80
N PHE A 118 -7.21 6.56 3.13
CA PHE A 118 -6.41 5.68 3.98
C PHE A 118 -7.14 5.33 5.27
N GLY A 119 -6.63 4.33 6.00
CA GLY A 119 -7.19 3.94 7.30
C GLY A 119 -8.68 3.62 7.22
N ASN A 120 -9.45 4.19 8.15
CA ASN A 120 -10.91 4.03 8.20
C ASN A 120 -11.69 4.84 7.17
N ASP A 121 -11.04 5.71 6.38
CA ASP A 121 -11.71 6.42 5.28
C ASP A 121 -11.88 5.53 4.04
N LEU A 122 -11.22 4.38 4.00
CA LEU A 122 -11.45 3.36 2.97
C LEU A 122 -12.83 2.72 3.14
N PRO A 123 -13.51 2.33 2.04
CA PRO A 123 -14.83 1.69 2.12
C PRO A 123 -14.83 0.43 3.00
N ASN A 124 -15.66 0.44 4.05
CA ASN A 124 -15.72 -0.63 5.05
C ASN A 124 -16.16 -1.99 4.47
N ASN A 125 -16.92 -1.99 3.38
CA ASN A 125 -17.41 -3.20 2.72
C ASN A 125 -16.40 -3.84 1.74
N LYS A 126 -15.19 -3.29 1.63
CA LYS A 126 -14.16 -3.79 0.69
C LYS A 126 -12.99 -4.48 1.37
N TRP A 127 -13.00 -4.60 2.70
CA TRP A 127 -12.00 -5.38 3.43
C TRP A 127 -12.18 -6.88 3.22
N LEU A 128 -11.08 -7.57 2.95
CA LEU A 128 -10.98 -8.98 2.60
C LEU A 128 -10.11 -9.71 3.61
N SER A 129 -10.26 -11.03 3.70
CA SER A 129 -9.23 -11.85 4.36
C SER A 129 -7.93 -11.88 3.55
N TYR A 130 -6.87 -12.38 4.18
CA TYR A 130 -5.59 -12.62 3.54
C TYR A 130 -5.71 -13.46 2.25
N GLU A 131 -6.41 -14.60 2.32
CA GLU A 131 -6.53 -15.55 1.23
C GLU A 131 -7.27 -14.94 0.03
N GLU A 132 -8.37 -14.23 0.31
CA GLU A 132 -9.17 -13.57 -0.71
C GLU A 132 -8.40 -12.43 -1.38
N ALA A 133 -7.69 -11.62 -0.60
CA ALA A 133 -6.89 -10.52 -1.13
C ALA A 133 -5.73 -11.02 -1.99
N LEU A 134 -4.99 -12.02 -1.52
CA LEU A 134 -3.89 -12.62 -2.28
C LEU A 134 -4.42 -13.26 -3.58
N THR A 135 -5.52 -14.02 -3.50
CA THR A 135 -6.13 -14.66 -4.68
C THR A 135 -6.59 -13.62 -5.71
N ARG A 136 -7.25 -12.54 -5.28
CA ARG A 136 -7.68 -11.46 -6.20
C ARG A 136 -6.47 -10.75 -6.82
N TYR A 137 -5.42 -10.52 -6.04
CA TYR A 137 -4.21 -9.90 -6.54
C TYR A 137 -3.49 -10.80 -7.58
N LEU A 138 -3.39 -12.10 -7.33
CA LEU A 138 -2.83 -13.07 -8.30
C LEU A 138 -3.59 -13.04 -9.63
N LYS A 139 -4.92 -13.11 -9.59
CA LYS A 139 -5.77 -13.00 -10.79
C LYS A 139 -5.58 -11.67 -11.52
N TYR A 140 -5.47 -10.57 -10.78
CA TYR A 140 -5.16 -9.27 -11.36
C TYR A 140 -3.80 -9.27 -12.07
N LYS A 141 -2.76 -9.87 -11.46
CA LYS A 141 -1.43 -9.96 -12.06
C LYS A 141 -1.41 -10.81 -13.32
N GLU A 142 -2.09 -11.95 -13.31
CA GLU A 142 -2.25 -12.80 -14.50
C GLU A 142 -2.94 -12.03 -15.63
N LEU A 143 -4.07 -11.36 -15.33
CA LEU A 143 -4.78 -10.55 -16.31
C LEU A 143 -3.92 -9.39 -16.82
N LYS A 144 -3.14 -8.74 -15.96
CA LYS A 144 -2.23 -7.64 -16.32
C LYS A 144 -1.11 -8.08 -17.24
N THR A 145 -0.62 -9.32 -17.12
CA THR A 145 0.36 -9.87 -18.07
C THR A 145 -0.27 -10.11 -19.44
N ILE A 146 -1.56 -10.43 -19.50
CA ILE A 146 -2.29 -10.65 -20.75
C ILE A 146 -2.68 -9.31 -21.40
N ASP A 147 -3.25 -8.39 -20.61
CA ASP A 147 -3.78 -7.12 -21.08
C ASP A 147 -3.71 -6.05 -19.99
N ASN A 148 -2.69 -5.20 -20.09
CA ASN A 148 -2.48 -4.05 -19.20
C ASN A 148 -3.09 -2.75 -19.75
N LEU A 149 -3.67 -2.76 -20.95
CA LEU A 149 -4.14 -1.54 -21.63
C LEU A 149 -5.64 -1.36 -21.51
N GLU A 150 -6.41 -2.45 -21.44
CA GLU A 150 -7.87 -2.40 -21.41
C GLU A 150 -8.47 -3.14 -20.20
N LEU A 151 -7.92 -4.32 -19.86
CA LEU A 151 -8.55 -5.19 -18.84
C LEU A 151 -8.00 -5.02 -17.42
N ALA A 152 -6.69 -4.80 -17.25
CA ALA A 152 -6.04 -4.69 -15.94
C ALA A 152 -5.23 -3.40 -15.78
N LEU A 153 -5.95 -2.28 -15.88
CA LEU A 153 -5.44 -0.92 -15.78
C LEU A 153 -4.78 -0.59 -14.43
N GLY A 154 -3.90 0.41 -14.45
CA GLY A 154 -3.34 1.07 -13.26
C GLY A 154 -2.40 0.20 -12.43
N TRP A 155 -2.30 0.46 -11.14
CA TRP A 155 -1.55 -0.34 -10.16
C TRP A 155 -2.40 -0.47 -8.90
N LEU A 156 -2.20 -1.57 -8.17
CA LEU A 156 -2.91 -1.81 -6.93
C LEU A 156 -1.98 -1.60 -5.75
N ASP A 157 -2.38 -0.74 -4.84
CA ASP A 157 -1.86 -0.74 -3.49
C ASP A 157 -2.54 -1.85 -2.68
N VAL A 158 -1.76 -2.51 -1.83
CA VAL A 158 -2.31 -3.39 -0.79
C VAL A 158 -2.36 -2.62 0.53
N HIS A 159 -3.57 -2.30 0.96
CA HIS A 159 -3.82 -1.78 2.28
C HIS A 159 -4.06 -2.95 3.23
N ALA A 160 -3.54 -2.85 4.47
CA ALA A 160 -3.73 -3.86 5.50
C ALA A 160 -4.05 -3.23 6.84
N SER A 161 -4.87 -3.91 7.64
CA SER A 161 -5.25 -3.53 9.00
C SER A 161 -5.15 -4.72 9.97
N LEU A 162 -4.76 -4.43 11.22
CA LEU A 162 -4.63 -5.41 12.31
C LEU A 162 -5.94 -6.16 12.56
#